data_AF-A0A8J3J950-F1
#
_entry.id   AF-A0A8J3J950-F1
#
_cell.length_a   1.000
_cell.length_b   1.000
_cell.length_c   1.000
_cell.angle_alpha   90.00
_cell.angle_beta   90.00
_cell.angle_gamma   90.00
#
_symmetry.space_group_name_H-M   'P 1'
#
loop_
_entity.id
_entity.type
_entity.pdbx_description
1 polymer ?
#
loop_
_entity_poly.entity_id
_entity_poly.type
_entity_poly.pdbx_seq_one_letter_code
_entity_poly.pdbx_strand_id
1 'polypeptide(L)'
;MASIAEVKAQIEQAKQSSQQAMRAVQMLNNQLDQAIQQITAASQGTQHPKVQQSLVALQQAKQKASEVQASIAGGVRSATEYAAQL
;
A
#
# COMPACT_ATOMS: atom_id res chain seq x y z
N MET A 1 17.80 -19.44 -22.71
CA MET A 1 16.79 -18.35 -22.71
C MET A 1 15.49 -18.95 -22.23
N ALA A 2 14.77 -18.26 -21.34
CA ALA A 2 13.44 -18.71 -20.94
C ALA A 2 12.49 -18.63 -22.14
N SER A 3 11.62 -19.60 -22.28
CA SER A 3 10.52 -19.60 -23.26
C SER A 3 9.51 -18.50 -22.94
N ILE A 4 8.75 -18.06 -23.95
CA ILE A 4 7.66 -17.08 -23.79
C ILE A 4 6.67 -17.55 -22.71
N ALA A 5 6.37 -18.85 -22.67
CA ALA A 5 5.48 -19.44 -21.67
C ALA A 5 6.04 -19.30 -20.25
N GLU A 6 7.34 -19.53 -20.04
CA GLU A 6 7.99 -19.35 -18.74
C GLU A 6 8.01 -17.89 -18.30
N VAL A 7 8.24 -16.95 -19.21
CA VAL A 7 8.20 -15.51 -18.90
C VAL A 7 6.79 -15.07 -18.49
N LYS A 8 5.76 -15.49 -19.23
CA LYS A 8 4.35 -15.20 -18.89
C LYS A 8 3.95 -15.79 -17.53
N ALA A 9 4.39 -17.02 -17.23
CA ALA A 9 4.13 -17.67 -15.95
C ALA A 9 4.77 -16.92 -14.77
N GLN A 10 6.03 -16.46 -14.92
CA GLN A 10 6.70 -15.67 -13.88
C GLN A 10 6.04 -14.31 -13.66
N ILE A 11 5.59 -13.65 -14.73
CA ILE A 11 4.85 -12.38 -14.62
C ILE A 11 3.51 -12.59 -13.90
N GLU A 12 2.80 -13.67 -14.19
CA GLU A 12 1.56 -14.00 -13.49
C GLU A 12 1.80 -14.27 -11.99
N GLN A 13 2.87 -14.98 -11.66
CA GLN A 13 3.28 -15.19 -10.26
C GLN A 13 3.63 -13.87 -9.56
N ALA A 14 4.38 -12.99 -10.22
CA ALA A 14 4.69 -11.66 -9.70
C ALA A 14 3.41 -10.84 -9.46
N LYS A 15 2.44 -10.90 -10.39
CA LYS A 15 1.13 -10.25 -10.25
C LYS A 15 0.41 -10.73 -8.99
N GLN A 16 0.37 -12.05 -8.75
CA GLN A 16 -0.28 -12.62 -7.57
C GLN A 16 0.40 -12.15 -6.27
N SER A 17 1.73 -12.17 -6.21
CA SER A 17 2.49 -11.66 -5.07
C SER A 17 2.24 -10.16 -4.83
N SER A 18 2.19 -9.35 -5.88
CA SER A 18 1.86 -7.93 -5.79
C SER A 18 0.43 -7.68 -5.32
N GLN A 19 -0.54 -8.50 -5.74
CA GLN A 19 -1.92 -8.42 -5.24
C GLN A 19 -1.99 -8.72 -3.74
N GLN A 20 -1.23 -9.70 -3.24
CA GLN A 20 -1.12 -9.97 -1.81
C GLN A 20 -0.53 -8.77 -1.05
N ALA A 21 0.53 -8.17 -1.59
CA ALA A 21 1.12 -6.96 -1.01
C ALA A 21 0.12 -5.79 -0.96
N MET A 22 -0.66 -5.57 -2.02
CA MET A 22 -1.72 -4.55 -2.03
C MET A 22 -2.77 -4.78 -0.94
N ARG A 23 -3.18 -6.03 -0.70
CA ARG A 23 -4.11 -6.36 0.40
C ARG A 23 -3.48 -6.06 1.76
N ALA A 24 -2.20 -6.35 1.95
CA ALA A 24 -1.48 -6.01 3.18
C ALA A 24 -1.42 -4.50 3.41
N VAL A 25 -1.15 -3.71 2.37
CA VAL A 25 -1.16 -2.25 2.43
C VAL A 25 -2.57 -1.71 2.74
N GLN A 26 -3.62 -2.30 2.18
CA GLN A 26 -5.00 -1.92 2.51
C GLN A 26 -5.32 -2.20 3.99
N MET A 27 -4.88 -3.34 4.52
CA MET A 27 -5.05 -3.64 5.96
C MET A 27 -4.29 -2.64 6.83
N LEU A 28 -3.07 -2.26 6.44
CA LEU A 28 -2.30 -1.22 7.11
C LEU A 28 -3.04 0.13 7.11
N ASN A 29 -3.62 0.55 5.98
CA ASN A 29 -4.42 1.78 5.91
C ASN A 29 -5.60 1.75 6.90
N ASN A 30 -6.32 0.63 6.97
CA ASN A 30 -7.44 0.47 7.89
C ASN A 30 -6.99 0.55 9.36
N GLN A 31 -5.83 -0.03 9.69
CA GLN A 31 -5.24 0.05 11.04
C GLN A 31 -4.81 1.48 11.39
N LEU A 32 -4.21 2.20 10.44
CA LEU A 32 -3.85 3.61 10.62
C LEU A 32 -5.08 4.49 10.86
N ASP A 33 -6.16 4.25 10.13
CA ASP A 33 -7.43 4.97 10.33
C ASP A 33 -8.01 4.73 11.73
N GLN A 34 -7.99 3.48 12.20
CA GLN A 34 -8.42 3.15 13.56
C GLN A 34 -7.53 3.83 14.61
N ALA A 35 -6.20 3.82 14.43
CA ALA A 35 -5.28 4.47 15.36
C ALA A 35 -5.49 6.00 15.42
N ILE A 36 -5.70 6.64 14.27
CA ILE A 36 -6.04 8.08 14.19
C ILE A 36 -7.33 8.35 14.97
N GLN A 37 -8.39 7.58 14.73
CA GLN A 37 -9.67 7.74 15.43
C GLN A 37 -9.53 7.56 16.95
N GLN A 38 -8.78 6.54 17.39
CA GLN A 38 -8.53 6.28 18.81
C GLN A 38 -7.78 7.43 19.48
N ILE A 39 -6.72 7.95 18.84
CA ILE A 39 -5.95 9.07 19.38
C ILE A 39 -6.81 10.33 19.42
N THR A 40 -7.54 10.64 18.34
CA THR A 40 -8.44 11.79 18.30
C THR A 40 -9.51 11.71 19.41
N ALA A 41 -10.08 10.53 19.65
CA ALA A 41 -11.05 10.31 20.72
C ALA A 41 -10.43 10.47 22.12
N ALA A 42 -9.26 9.86 22.35
CA ALA A 42 -8.55 9.94 23.62
C ALA A 42 -8.03 11.36 23.93
N SER A 43 -7.80 12.16 22.88
CA SER A 43 -7.28 13.52 22.99
C SER A 43 -8.37 14.60 22.86
N GLN A 44 -9.65 14.26 22.98
CA GLN A 44 -10.69 15.28 22.93
C GLN A 44 -10.51 16.32 24.05
N GLY A 45 -10.55 17.59 23.70
CA GLY A 45 -10.39 18.70 24.64
C GLY A 45 -8.95 19.01 25.07
N THR A 46 -7.94 18.26 24.59
CA THR A 46 -6.52 18.59 24.84
C THR A 46 -5.87 19.23 23.61
N GLN A 47 -5.02 20.24 23.86
CA GLN A 47 -4.19 20.89 22.84
C GLN A 47 -2.71 20.46 22.97
N HIS A 48 -2.45 19.30 23.56
CA HIS A 48 -1.09 18.87 23.83
C HIS A 48 -0.29 18.66 22.52
N PRO A 49 0.85 19.34 22.31
CA PRO A 49 1.58 19.28 21.03
C PRO A 49 1.98 17.87 20.56
N LYS A 50 2.25 16.96 21.51
CA LYS A 50 2.59 15.56 21.17
C LYS A 50 1.44 14.79 20.52
N VAL A 51 0.19 15.11 20.87
CA VAL A 51 -0.98 14.51 20.22
C VAL A 51 -1.02 14.93 18.76
N GLN A 52 -0.86 16.23 18.49
CA GLN A 52 -0.84 16.75 17.12
C GLN A 52 0.30 16.15 16.31
N GLN A 53 1.51 16.07 16.88
CA GLN A 53 2.65 15.42 16.23
C GLN A 53 2.36 13.95 15.88
N SER A 54 1.70 13.21 16.78
CA SER A 54 1.33 11.82 16.53
C SER A 54 0.30 11.68 15.41
N LEU A 55 -0.75 12.50 15.41
CA LEU A 55 -1.77 12.50 14.36
C LEU A 55 -1.17 12.84 12.99
N VAL A 56 -0.30 13.85 12.92
CA VAL A 56 0.42 14.21 11.68
C VAL A 56 1.27 13.05 11.18
N ALA A 57 2.02 12.39 12.07
CA ALA A 57 2.86 11.25 11.69
C ALA A 57 2.03 10.08 11.13
N LEU A 58 0.87 9.79 11.74
CA LEU A 58 -0.03 8.72 11.27
C LEU A 58 -0.69 9.07 9.93
N GLN A 59 -1.10 10.33 9.74
CA GLN A 59 -1.63 10.80 8.45
C GLN A 59 -0.57 10.69 7.34
N GLN A 60 0.69 11.06 7.63
CA GLN A 60 1.80 10.88 6.69
C GLN A 60 2.05 9.39 6.38
N ALA A 61 1.96 8.51 7.37
CA ALA A 61 2.08 7.07 7.15
C ALA A 61 0.98 6.55 6.20
N LYS A 62 -0.26 7.03 6.36
CA LYS A 62 -1.39 6.67 5.48
C LYS A 62 -1.17 7.15 4.04
N GLN A 63 -0.66 8.37 3.88
CA GLN A 63 -0.30 8.91 2.57
C GLN A 63 0.75 8.04 1.89
N LYS A 64 1.83 7.69 2.59
CA LYS A 64 2.89 6.80 2.07
C LYS A 64 2.37 5.40 1.72
N ALA A 65 1.49 4.83 2.54
CA ALA A 65 0.86 3.55 2.23
C ALA A 65 0.07 3.62 0.91
N SER A 66 -0.64 4.71 0.67
CA SER A 66 -1.38 4.93 -0.58
C SER A 66 -0.44 5.07 -1.80
N GLU A 67 0.69 5.75 -1.65
CA GLU A 67 1.73 5.85 -2.69
C GLU A 67 2.37 4.50 -3.02
N VAL A 68 2.61 3.67 -2.00
CA VAL A 68 3.11 2.30 -2.19
C VAL A 68 2.09 1.47 -2.97
N GLN A 69 0.80 1.56 -2.65
CA GLN A 69 -0.26 0.86 -3.37
C GLN A 69 -0.31 1.28 -4.85
N ALA A 70 -0.21 2.59 -5.13
CA ALA A 70 -0.16 3.10 -6.50
C ALA A 70 1.09 2.60 -7.26
N SER A 71 2.25 2.58 -6.60
CA SER A 71 3.50 2.09 -7.18
C SER A 71 3.43 0.59 -7.53
N ILE A 72 2.85 -0.23 -6.64
CA ILE A 72 2.63 -1.65 -6.90
C ILE A 72 1.69 -1.84 -8.10
N ALA A 73 0.58 -1.10 -8.14
CA ALA A 73 -0.38 -1.17 -9.24
C ALA A 73 0.27 -0.78 -10.59
N GLY A 74 1.10 0.27 -10.59
CA GLY A 74 1.87 0.69 -11.76
C GLY A 74 2.83 -0.40 -12.25
N GLY A 75 3.63 -0.98 -11.36
CA GLY A 75 4.56 -2.06 -11.69
C GLY A 75 3.87 -3.31 -12.26
N VAL A 76 2.77 -3.72 -11.63
CA VAL A 76 1.93 -4.84 -12.12
C VAL A 76 1.39 -4.57 -13.51
N ARG A 77 0.90 -3.35 -13.74
CA ARG A 77 0.37 -2.94 -15.05
C ARG A 77 1.45 -3.01 -16.11
N SER A 78 2.62 -2.42 -15.88
CA SER A 78 3.74 -2.47 -16.83
C SER A 78 4.20 -3.90 -17.14
N ALA A 79 4.29 -4.76 -16.12
CA ALA A 79 4.64 -6.17 -16.32
C ALA A 79 3.59 -6.92 -17.14
N THR A 80 2.30 -6.63 -16.90
CA THR A 80 1.18 -7.23 -17.65
C THR A 80 1.16 -6.76 -19.11
N GLU A 81 1.40 -5.46 -19.34
CA GLU A 81 1.50 -4.89 -20.69
C GLU A 81 2.66 -5.51 -21.48
N TYR A 82 3.82 -5.72 -20.84
CA TYR A 82 4.94 -6.46 -21.44
C TYR A 82 4.56 -7.91 -21.79
N ALA A 83 3.92 -8.64 -20.88
CA ALA A 83 3.48 -10.01 -21.13
C ALA A 83 2.51 -10.12 -22.31
N ALA A 84 1.66 -9.12 -22.52
CA ALA A 84 0.70 -9.08 -23.63
C ALA A 84 1.35 -8.86 -25.00
N GLN A 85 2.58 -8.32 -25.04
CA GLN A 85 3.36 -8.07 -26.25
C GLN A 85 4.29 -9.23 -26.65
N LEU A 86 4.46 -10.22 -25.76
CA LEU A 86 5.19 -11.47 -26.02
C LEU A 86 4.32 -12.50 -26.73
#